data_AF-A0A9D7YRH2-F1
#
_entry.id   AF-A0A9D7YRH2-F1
#
_cell.length_a   1.000
_cell.length_b   1.000
_cell.length_c   1.000
_cell.angle_alpha   90.00
_cell.angle_beta   90.00
_cell.angle_gamma   90.00
#
_symmetry.space_group_name_H-M   'P 1'
#
loop_
_entity.id
_entity.type
_entity.pdbx_description
1 polymer ?
#
loop_
_entity_poly.entity_id
_entity_poly.type
_entity_poly.pdbx_seq_one_letter_code
_entity_poly.pdbx_strand_id
1 'polypeptide(L)'
;MLNPQAVWTSKGRPGTRGECPTCGGTVYRMGKTSAHDFTSKPSAVNVADTRGMGKTKAAKIKIEAATYIAAAATDADFAKKLAGDLKAVGISTWLDDGETPENVNWAGGVHPALEQCKKMVVVLSQFAIKTGSVEQAWQYFRSQRKTIILALVEPVDPPDDLRRCTRFDCYTDYKKGLRQLVEVLSS
;
A
#
# COMPACT_ATOMS: atom_id res chain seq x y z
N MET A 1 -5.01 4.91 -31.22
CA MET A 1 -4.54 5.22 -29.86
C MET A 1 -3.12 5.73 -30.01
N LEU A 2 -2.84 6.92 -29.51
CA LEU A 2 -1.50 7.49 -29.42
C LEU A 2 -0.84 7.06 -28.10
N ASN A 3 0.49 7.05 -28.06
CA ASN A 3 1.28 6.76 -26.85
C ASN A 3 0.85 5.47 -26.11
N PRO A 4 0.79 4.30 -26.78
CA PRO A 4 0.36 3.06 -26.13
C PRO A 4 1.38 2.61 -25.09
N GLN A 5 0.93 2.46 -23.85
CA GLN A 5 1.70 1.93 -22.74
C GLN A 5 1.09 0.61 -22.26
N ALA A 6 1.94 -0.41 -22.10
CA ALA A 6 1.54 -1.64 -21.42
C ALA A 6 1.24 -1.33 -19.96
N VAL A 7 0.10 -1.80 -19.47
CA VAL A 7 -0.36 -1.60 -18.09
C VAL A 7 -0.96 -2.88 -17.52
N TRP A 8 -0.85 -3.04 -16.21
CA TRP A 8 -1.38 -4.18 -15.48
C TRP A 8 -2.56 -3.76 -14.61
N THR A 9 -3.64 -4.55 -14.66
CA THR A 9 -4.76 -4.41 -13.73
C THR A 9 -4.41 -4.97 -12.35
N SER A 10 -5.17 -4.60 -11.32
CA SER A 10 -5.02 -5.15 -9.96
C SER A 10 -5.10 -6.68 -9.87
N LYS A 11 -5.79 -7.30 -10.83
CA LYS A 11 -5.92 -8.77 -10.96
C LYS A 11 -4.76 -9.41 -11.75
N GLY A 12 -3.73 -8.65 -12.12
CA GLY A 12 -2.61 -9.13 -12.95
C GLY A 12 -2.99 -9.43 -14.41
N ARG A 13 -4.10 -8.87 -14.91
CA ARG A 13 -4.50 -8.97 -16.33
C ARG A 13 -3.83 -7.85 -17.13
N PRO A 14 -3.27 -8.13 -18.32
CA PRO A 14 -2.61 -7.14 -19.17
C PRO A 14 -3.64 -6.26 -19.89
N GLY A 15 -3.27 -5.00 -20.08
CA GLY A 15 -4.02 -4.02 -20.84
C GLY A 15 -3.10 -2.98 -21.44
N THR A 16 -3.62 -2.20 -22.38
CA THR A 16 -2.89 -1.10 -23.01
C THR A 16 -3.66 0.19 -22.78
N ARG A 17 -2.99 1.18 -22.20
CA ARG A 17 -3.51 2.53 -22.01
C ARG A 17 -2.85 3.46 -23.03
N GLY A 18 -3.58 4.46 -23.51
CA GLY A 18 -3.02 5.50 -24.37
C GLY A 18 -4.04 6.60 -24.59
N GLU A 19 -3.81 7.45 -25.59
CA GLU A 19 -4.64 8.64 -25.84
C GLU A 19 -5.47 8.49 -27.12
N CYS A 20 -6.68 9.07 -27.10
CA CYS A 20 -7.55 9.14 -28.25
C CYS A 20 -6.99 10.19 -29.23
N PRO A 21 -6.66 9.84 -30.48
CA PRO A 21 -6.13 10.80 -31.44
C PRO A 21 -7.12 11.91 -31.82
N THR A 22 -8.42 11.71 -31.55
CA THR A 22 -9.47 12.66 -31.93
C THR A 22 -9.79 13.67 -30.83
N CYS A 23 -9.83 13.24 -29.57
CA CYS A 23 -10.26 14.08 -28.45
C CYS A 23 -9.22 14.20 -27.33
N GLY A 24 -8.06 13.54 -27.43
CA GLY A 24 -7.03 13.52 -26.39
C GLY A 24 -7.39 12.71 -25.13
N GLY A 25 -8.63 12.24 -24.98
CA GLY A 25 -9.06 11.47 -23.83
C GLY A 25 -8.30 10.15 -23.65
N THR A 26 -8.19 9.66 -22.40
CA THR A 26 -7.58 8.35 -22.12
C THR A 26 -8.42 7.23 -22.75
N VAL A 27 -7.79 6.37 -23.53
CA VAL A 27 -8.36 5.13 -24.06
C VAL A 27 -7.68 3.95 -23.38
N TYR A 28 -8.48 2.91 -23.08
CA TYR A 28 -7.98 1.66 -22.51
C TYR A 28 -8.47 0.48 -23.35
N ARG A 29 -7.56 -0.45 -23.68
CA ARG A 29 -7.88 -1.70 -24.39
C ARG A 29 -7.34 -2.89 -23.61
N MET A 30 -8.18 -3.89 -23.37
CA MET A 30 -7.76 -5.11 -22.69
C MET A 30 -7.00 -6.03 -23.65
N GLY A 31 -5.96 -6.71 -23.17
CA GLY A 31 -5.20 -7.70 -23.96
C GLY A 31 -3.68 -7.57 -23.82
N LYS A 32 -2.96 -8.68 -24.05
CA LYS A 32 -1.50 -8.70 -24.06
C LYS A 32 -0.99 -8.09 -25.38
N THR A 33 0.03 -7.24 -25.28
CA THR A 33 0.77 -6.68 -26.41
C THR A 33 2.26 -6.96 -26.24
N SER A 34 3.05 -6.81 -27.30
CA SER A 34 4.52 -6.96 -27.25
C SER A 34 5.19 -6.02 -26.22
N ALA A 35 4.59 -4.86 -25.95
CA ALA A 35 5.05 -3.94 -24.91
C ALA A 35 5.03 -4.55 -23.49
N HIS A 36 4.27 -5.63 -23.25
CA HIS A 36 4.25 -6.32 -21.96
C HIS A 36 5.45 -7.24 -21.74
N ASP A 37 6.18 -7.61 -22.80
CA ASP A 37 7.34 -8.51 -22.68
C ASP A 37 8.53 -7.84 -21.97
N PHE A 38 8.50 -6.51 -21.86
CA PHE A 38 9.49 -5.69 -21.15
C PHE A 38 9.02 -5.22 -19.76
N THR A 39 7.86 -5.68 -19.29
CA THR A 39 7.30 -5.31 -17.98
C THR A 39 7.10 -6.53 -17.10
N SER A 40 7.35 -6.37 -15.81
CA SER A 40 7.13 -7.42 -14.81
C SER A 40 5.64 -7.67 -14.63
N LYS A 41 5.17 -8.91 -14.83
CA LYS A 41 3.78 -9.27 -14.49
C LYS A 41 3.62 -9.25 -12.97
N PRO A 42 2.75 -8.39 -12.40
CA PRO A 42 2.52 -8.40 -10.97
C PRO A 42 1.67 -9.61 -10.57
N SER A 43 1.89 -10.08 -9.34
CA SER A 43 0.94 -10.98 -8.68
C SER A 43 -0.39 -10.26 -8.48
N ALA A 44 -1.51 -11.00 -8.47
CA ALA A 44 -2.81 -10.38 -8.25
C ALA A 44 -2.87 -9.80 -6.83
N VAL A 45 -3.01 -8.47 -6.74
CA VAL A 45 -3.11 -7.75 -5.46
C VAL A 45 -4.51 -7.96 -4.91
N ASN A 46 -4.64 -8.94 -4.02
CA ASN A 46 -5.87 -9.15 -3.26
C ASN A 46 -5.74 -8.36 -1.95
N VAL A 47 -6.22 -7.11 -1.94
CA VAL A 47 -6.26 -6.29 -0.70
C VAL A 47 -7.20 -6.91 0.35
N ALA A 48 -8.02 -7.88 -0.06
CA ALA A 48 -8.93 -8.67 0.74
C ALA A 48 -8.40 -10.10 0.99
N ASP A 49 -7.10 -10.30 1.21
CA ASP A 49 -6.56 -11.65 1.34
C ASP A 49 -6.96 -12.33 2.66
N THR A 50 -8.03 -13.12 2.60
CA THR A 50 -8.47 -14.03 3.65
C THR A 50 -7.70 -15.35 3.62
N ARG A 51 -6.71 -15.54 2.72
CA ARG A 51 -5.85 -16.74 2.71
C ARG A 51 -4.99 -16.77 3.97
N GLY A 52 -5.46 -17.52 4.95
CA GLY A 52 -4.87 -17.61 6.29
C GLY A 52 -5.90 -17.62 7.40
N MET A 53 -7.16 -17.20 7.14
CA MET A 53 -8.26 -17.50 8.04
C MET A 53 -8.60 -18.98 7.87
N GLY A 54 -8.16 -19.80 8.83
CA GLY A 54 -8.68 -21.14 9.01
C GLY A 54 -10.22 -21.10 9.00
N LYS A 55 -10.84 -22.17 8.51
CA LYS A 55 -12.30 -22.33 8.43
C LYS A 55 -12.94 -22.37 9.83
N THR A 56 -12.96 -21.27 10.55
CA THR A 56 -13.81 -21.08 11.71
C THR A 56 -14.88 -20.07 11.34
N LYS A 57 -16.12 -20.34 11.75
CA LYS A 57 -17.32 -19.54 11.50
C LYS A 57 -17.26 -18.19 12.24
N ALA A 58 -16.22 -17.40 12.03
CA ALA A 58 -16.14 -16.04 12.50
C ALA A 58 -16.85 -15.13 11.48
N ALA A 59 -17.61 -14.18 12.01
CA ALA A 59 -18.52 -13.29 11.32
C ALA A 59 -17.98 -12.74 10.00
N LYS A 60 -18.89 -12.40 9.06
CA LYS A 60 -18.59 -11.59 7.87
C LYS A 60 -17.87 -10.30 8.30
N ILE A 61 -16.53 -10.33 8.36
CA ILE A 61 -15.73 -9.14 8.60
C ILE A 61 -16.00 -8.22 7.41
N LYS A 62 -16.53 -7.03 7.68
CA LYS A 62 -16.81 -6.04 6.65
C LYS A 62 -15.48 -5.55 6.10
N ILE A 63 -15.10 -6.07 4.94
CA ILE A 63 -13.86 -5.79 4.19
C ILE A 63 -13.94 -4.38 3.56
N GLU A 64 -14.11 -3.33 4.35
CA GLU A 64 -14.35 -1.96 3.80
C GLU A 64 -13.19 -0.98 3.99
N ALA A 65 -12.09 -1.37 4.67
CA ALA A 65 -10.87 -0.58 4.72
C ALA A 65 -9.67 -1.43 5.17
N ALA A 66 -8.99 -2.11 4.24
CA ALA A 66 -7.66 -2.59 4.56
C ALA A 66 -6.75 -1.38 4.89
N THR A 67 -5.82 -1.59 5.82
CA THR A 67 -4.83 -0.58 6.21
C THR A 67 -3.54 -0.84 5.43
N TYR A 68 -3.04 0.16 4.72
CA TYR A 68 -1.76 0.08 4.02
C TYR A 68 -0.63 0.23 5.04
N ILE A 69 0.34 -0.67 5.04
CA ILE A 69 1.54 -0.57 5.87
C ILE A 69 2.70 -0.30 4.92
N ALA A 70 3.26 0.91 4.99
CA ALA A 70 4.45 1.28 4.23
C ALA A 70 5.70 1.11 5.12
N ALA A 71 6.65 0.27 4.71
CA ALA A 71 7.91 0.06 5.40
C ALA A 71 9.07 -0.03 4.42
N ALA A 72 10.29 0.26 4.88
CA ALA A 72 11.49 -0.09 4.13
C ALA A 72 11.76 -1.60 4.23
N ALA A 73 12.48 -2.15 3.26
CA ALA A 73 12.90 -3.56 3.27
C ALA A 73 13.69 -3.93 4.54
N THR A 74 14.46 -2.99 5.10
CA THR A 74 15.19 -3.16 6.37
C THR A 74 14.27 -3.30 7.58
N ASP A 75 13.06 -2.72 7.51
CA ASP A 75 12.07 -2.75 8.58
C ASP A 75 10.98 -3.82 8.35
N ALA A 76 11.18 -4.69 7.34
CA ALA A 76 10.19 -5.67 6.93
C ALA A 76 9.80 -6.62 8.06
N ASP A 77 10.73 -7.01 8.94
CA ASP A 77 10.45 -7.89 10.08
C ASP A 77 9.50 -7.24 11.08
N PHE A 78 9.73 -5.96 11.41
CA PHE A 78 8.83 -5.19 12.26
C PHE A 78 7.46 -5.03 11.59
N ALA A 79 7.45 -4.69 10.30
CA ALA A 79 6.22 -4.46 9.55
C ALA A 79 5.38 -5.75 9.41
N LYS A 80 6.02 -6.91 9.22
CA LYS A 80 5.38 -8.24 9.22
C LYS A 80 4.78 -8.56 10.59
N LYS A 81 5.52 -8.28 11.68
CA LYS A 81 5.02 -8.46 13.05
C LYS A 81 3.80 -7.58 13.31
N LEU A 82 3.88 -6.29 12.99
CA LEU A 82 2.77 -5.33 13.12
C LEU A 82 1.56 -5.77 12.29
N ALA A 83 1.77 -6.19 11.05
CA ALA A 83 0.70 -6.68 10.19
C ALA A 83 0.02 -7.92 10.78
N GLY A 84 0.79 -8.86 11.33
CA GLY A 84 0.29 -10.05 12.02
C GLY A 84 -0.54 -9.73 13.24
N ASP A 85 -0.06 -8.81 14.07
CA ASP A 85 -0.77 -8.38 15.30
C ASP A 85 -2.06 -7.61 14.96
N LEU A 86 -2.04 -6.72 13.97
CA LEU A 86 -3.26 -6.04 13.49
C LEU A 86 -4.28 -7.04 12.94
N LYS A 87 -3.82 -8.05 12.20
CA LYS A 87 -4.67 -9.13 11.68
C LYS A 87 -5.26 -9.99 12.80
N ALA A 88 -4.49 -10.27 13.86
CA ALA A 88 -4.98 -10.99 15.04
C ALA A 88 -6.12 -10.25 15.75
N VAL A 89 -6.14 -8.92 15.67
CA VAL A 89 -7.20 -8.06 16.21
C VAL A 89 -8.36 -7.85 15.21
N GLY A 90 -8.28 -8.43 14.01
CA GLY A 90 -9.33 -8.38 12.98
C GLY A 90 -9.20 -7.23 11.99
N ILE A 91 -8.11 -6.47 12.02
CA ILE A 91 -7.83 -5.40 11.05
C ILE A 91 -7.14 -6.02 9.83
N SER A 92 -7.74 -5.85 8.65
CA SER A 92 -7.12 -6.30 7.40
C SER A 92 -5.99 -5.34 7.03
N THR A 93 -4.81 -5.88 6.71
CA THR A 93 -3.61 -5.10 6.40
C THR A 93 -3.04 -5.50 5.05
N TRP A 94 -2.49 -4.53 4.33
CA TRP A 94 -1.66 -4.76 3.15
C TRP A 94 -0.27 -4.22 3.44
N LEU A 95 0.74 -5.09 3.36
CA LEU A 95 2.13 -4.73 3.65
C LEU A 95 2.88 -4.43 2.35
N ASP A 96 3.44 -3.23 2.27
CA ASP A 96 4.54 -2.88 1.37
C ASP A 96 5.85 -3.08 2.15
N ASP A 97 6.60 -4.12 1.82
CA ASP A 97 7.94 -4.33 2.35
C ASP A 97 9.01 -3.65 1.47
N GLY A 98 8.60 -2.88 0.45
CA GLY A 98 9.53 -2.20 -0.45
C GLY A 98 10.13 -3.11 -1.52
N GLU A 99 9.75 -4.39 -1.60
CA GLU A 99 10.13 -5.32 -2.67
C GLU A 99 9.22 -5.22 -3.90
N THR A 100 8.48 -4.12 -4.06
CA THR A 100 7.64 -3.93 -5.24
C THR A 100 8.52 -4.06 -6.49
N PRO A 101 8.18 -4.95 -7.45
CA PRO A 101 9.01 -5.15 -8.62
C PRO A 101 9.18 -3.83 -9.35
N GLU A 102 10.42 -3.36 -9.44
CA GLU A 102 10.78 -2.27 -10.33
C GLU A 102 10.26 -2.63 -11.73
N ASN A 103 9.60 -1.68 -12.40
CA ASN A 103 9.01 -1.83 -13.74
C ASN A 103 7.64 -2.54 -13.84
N VAL A 104 6.73 -2.29 -12.90
CA VAL A 104 5.28 -2.57 -13.07
C VAL A 104 4.54 -1.26 -13.38
N ASN A 105 3.98 -1.14 -14.57
CA ASN A 105 3.09 -0.04 -14.90
C ASN A 105 1.64 -0.40 -14.54
N TRP A 106 1.11 0.17 -13.47
CA TRP A 106 -0.27 -0.08 -13.05
C TRP A 106 -1.26 0.69 -13.91
N ALA A 107 -2.41 0.09 -14.24
CA ALA A 107 -3.43 0.75 -15.06
C ALA A 107 -3.94 2.07 -14.43
N GLY A 108 -3.94 2.16 -13.10
CA GLY A 108 -4.27 3.36 -12.33
C GLY A 108 -3.10 4.34 -12.11
N GLY A 109 -1.89 4.03 -12.60
CA GLY A 109 -0.67 4.82 -12.40
C GLY A 109 -0.02 4.65 -11.03
N VAL A 110 -0.70 4.03 -10.07
CA VAL A 110 -0.21 3.76 -8.70
C VAL A 110 -0.53 2.34 -8.27
N HIS A 111 0.14 1.87 -7.22
CA HIS A 111 -0.11 0.54 -6.67
C HIS A 111 -1.59 0.41 -6.21
N PRO A 112 -2.35 -0.61 -6.65
CA PRO A 112 -3.79 -0.73 -6.37
C PRO A 112 -4.17 -0.74 -4.88
N ALA A 113 -3.26 -1.16 -4.01
CA ALA A 113 -3.48 -1.13 -2.57
C ALA A 113 -3.53 0.30 -2.01
N LEU A 114 -2.81 1.26 -2.62
CA LEU A 114 -2.87 2.67 -2.24
C LEU A 114 -4.26 3.26 -2.50
N GLU A 115 -4.91 2.86 -3.59
CA GLU A 115 -6.25 3.31 -3.94
C GLU A 115 -7.31 2.70 -3.00
N GLN A 116 -7.22 1.39 -2.74
CA GLN A 116 -8.21 0.64 -1.97
C GLN A 116 -8.15 0.90 -0.46
N CYS A 117 -6.98 1.21 0.09
CA CYS A 117 -6.82 1.49 1.51
C CYS A 117 -7.23 2.93 1.85
N LYS A 118 -8.00 3.13 2.92
CA LYS A 118 -8.40 4.47 3.41
C LYS A 118 -7.44 5.03 4.45
N LYS A 119 -6.78 4.15 5.19
CA LYS A 119 -5.81 4.47 6.23
C LYS A 119 -4.47 3.85 5.89
N MET A 120 -3.39 4.55 6.23
CA MET A 120 -2.03 4.06 6.09
C MET A 120 -1.30 4.18 7.42
N VAL A 121 -0.49 3.16 7.72
CA VAL A 121 0.53 3.17 8.75
C VAL A 121 1.88 3.20 8.06
N VAL A 122 2.67 4.23 8.34
CA VAL A 122 4.07 4.31 7.90
C VAL A 122 4.94 3.84 9.06
N VAL A 123 5.71 2.78 8.83
CA VAL A 123 6.77 2.35 9.75
C VAL A 123 7.93 3.32 9.57
N LEU A 124 8.10 4.25 10.50
CA LEU A 124 9.04 5.35 10.36
C LEU A 124 10.41 4.98 10.95
N SER A 125 11.39 4.91 10.06
CA SER A 125 12.82 4.76 10.31
C SER A 125 13.61 5.70 9.39
N GLN A 126 14.91 5.89 9.64
CA GLN A 126 15.86 6.60 8.79
C GLN A 126 15.92 5.97 7.39
N PHE A 127 15.70 4.66 7.29
CA PHE A 127 15.66 3.95 6.03
C PHE A 127 14.35 4.24 5.29
N ALA A 128 13.21 4.16 5.98
CA ALA A 128 11.90 4.47 5.42
C ALA A 128 11.82 5.89 4.84
N ILE A 129 12.51 6.85 5.46
CA ILE A 129 12.58 8.23 4.94
C ILE A 129 13.39 8.32 3.64
N LYS A 130 14.40 7.47 3.46
CA LYS A 130 15.26 7.43 2.27
C LYS A 130 14.69 6.54 1.16
N THR A 131 13.69 5.71 1.47
CA THR A 131 13.09 4.79 0.52
C THR A 131 12.04 5.50 -0.35
N GLY A 132 12.33 5.64 -1.64
CA GLY A 132 11.46 6.36 -2.58
C GLY A 132 10.06 5.75 -2.76
N SER A 133 9.87 4.43 -2.56
CA SER A 133 8.55 3.80 -2.61
C SER A 133 7.67 4.21 -1.41
N VAL A 134 8.24 4.28 -0.20
CA VAL A 134 7.57 4.75 1.02
C VAL A 134 7.19 6.23 0.88
N GLU A 135 8.10 7.04 0.33
CA GLU A 135 7.82 8.45 0.05
C GLU A 135 6.66 8.60 -0.94
N GLN A 136 6.70 7.90 -2.08
CA GLN A 136 5.61 7.92 -3.07
C GLN A 136 4.28 7.49 -2.47
N ALA A 137 4.27 6.46 -1.62
CA ALA A 137 3.08 5.97 -0.94
C ALA A 137 2.45 7.06 -0.04
N TRP A 138 3.24 7.70 0.82
CA TRP A 138 2.69 8.75 1.69
C TRP A 138 2.28 10.01 0.92
N GLN A 139 3.00 10.35 -0.16
CA GLN A 139 2.67 11.52 -0.99
C GLN A 139 1.33 11.29 -1.69
N TYR A 140 1.09 10.07 -2.17
CA TYR A 140 -0.20 9.69 -2.72
C TYR A 140 -1.32 9.82 -1.68
N PHE A 141 -1.15 9.26 -0.48
CA PHE A 141 -2.15 9.37 0.59
C PHE A 141 -2.45 10.84 0.95
N ARG A 142 -1.42 11.68 1.01
CA ARG A 142 -1.55 13.12 1.27
C ARG A 142 -2.31 13.83 0.16
N SER A 143 -2.01 13.52 -1.11
CA SER A 143 -2.74 14.06 -2.28
C SER A 143 -4.23 13.71 -2.25
N GLN A 144 -4.56 12.50 -1.78
CA GLN A 144 -5.92 12.00 -1.64
C GLN A 144 -6.59 12.40 -0.32
N ARG A 145 -5.91 13.19 0.53
CA ARG A 145 -6.37 13.58 1.88
C ARG A 145 -6.76 12.38 2.75
N LYS A 146 -6.07 11.25 2.58
CA LYS A 146 -6.27 10.02 3.35
C LYS A 146 -5.52 10.09 4.68
N THR A 147 -5.97 9.30 5.66
CA THR A 147 -5.38 9.27 7.00
C THR A 147 -4.03 8.57 6.97
N ILE A 148 -3.01 9.26 7.50
CA ILE A 148 -1.65 8.75 7.66
C ILE A 148 -1.31 8.72 9.14
N ILE A 149 -0.83 7.56 9.61
CA ILE A 149 -0.41 7.32 10.98
C ILE A 149 1.04 6.85 10.95
N LEU A 150 1.89 7.37 11.83
CA LEU A 150 3.30 6.98 11.92
C LEU A 150 3.50 6.01 13.09
N ALA A 151 4.08 4.87 12.80
CA ALA A 151 4.59 3.92 13.80
C ALA A 151 6.10 4.10 13.90
N LEU A 152 6.57 4.73 14.97
CA LEU A 152 7.99 4.99 15.20
C LEU A 152 8.68 3.71 15.69
N VAL A 153 9.62 3.18 14.90
CA VAL A 153 10.46 2.04 15.29
C VAL A 153 11.81 2.47 15.86
N GLU A 154 12.13 3.74 15.72
CA GLU A 154 13.31 4.38 16.28
C GLU A 154 13.05 5.88 16.49
N PRO A 155 13.86 6.56 17.32
CA PRO A 155 13.71 7.99 17.58
C PRO A 155 14.23 8.81 16.40
N VAL A 156 13.39 8.94 15.37
CA VAL A 156 13.69 9.71 14.15
C VAL A 156 12.67 10.81 13.95
N ASP A 157 13.17 11.98 13.58
CA ASP A 157 12.32 13.10 13.23
C ASP A 157 11.64 12.87 11.87
N PRO A 158 10.31 12.95 11.80
CA PRO A 158 9.61 12.79 10.54
C PRO A 158 9.87 13.96 9.60
N PRO A 159 9.88 13.71 8.28
CA PRO A 159 9.91 14.76 7.27
C PRO A 159 8.78 15.76 7.46
N ASP A 160 8.95 16.99 6.95
CA ASP A 160 7.99 18.08 7.11
C ASP A 160 6.57 17.71 6.66
N ASP A 161 6.43 16.89 5.62
CA ASP A 161 5.14 16.40 5.13
C ASP A 161 4.38 15.54 6.15
N LEU A 162 5.13 14.76 6.94
CA LEU A 162 4.60 13.89 7.99
C LEU A 162 4.61 14.55 9.37
N ARG A 163 5.10 15.79 9.47
CA ARG A 163 5.23 16.51 10.74
C ARG A 163 3.88 16.79 11.42
N ARG A 164 2.76 16.75 10.69
CA ARG A 164 1.41 16.94 11.25
C ARG A 164 0.64 15.63 11.47
N CYS A 165 1.21 14.49 11.08
CA CYS A 165 0.56 13.19 11.24
C CYS A 165 0.64 12.69 12.68
N THR A 166 -0.37 11.92 13.09
CA THR A 166 -0.39 11.23 14.38
C THR A 166 0.74 10.22 14.46
N ARG A 167 1.40 10.12 15.61
CA ARG A 167 2.57 9.26 15.82
C ARG A 167 2.38 8.39 17.05
N PHE A 168 2.81 7.15 16.93
CA PHE A 168 2.84 6.20 18.03
C PHE A 168 4.25 5.66 18.20
N ASP A 169 4.73 5.71 19.44
CA ASP A 169 5.99 5.09 19.82
C ASP A 169 5.79 3.57 19.90
N CYS A 170 6.47 2.85 19.01
CA CYS A 170 6.53 1.40 19.01
C CYS A 170 7.94 0.88 19.35
N TYR A 171 8.92 1.76 19.60
CA TYR A 171 10.30 1.41 19.91
C TYR A 171 10.53 1.21 21.40
N THR A 172 9.95 2.06 22.26
CA THR A 172 10.07 1.93 23.72
C THR A 172 9.07 0.92 24.28
N ASP A 173 7.80 1.04 23.88
CA ASP A 173 6.71 0.19 24.34
C ASP A 173 5.79 -0.20 23.19
N TYR A 174 6.18 -1.28 22.51
CA TYR A 174 5.43 -1.85 21.40
C TYR A 174 3.96 -2.14 21.75
N LYS A 175 3.67 -2.65 22.96
CA LYS A 175 2.29 -3.03 23.33
C LYS A 175 1.41 -1.80 23.48
N LYS A 176 1.94 -0.72 24.05
CA LYS A 176 1.24 0.55 24.16
C LYS A 176 1.02 1.19 22.79
N GLY A 177 2.07 1.27 21.96
CA GLY A 177 1.98 1.80 20.59
C GLY A 177 0.97 1.03 19.73
N LEU A 178 1.00 -0.31 19.79
CA LEU A 178 0.05 -1.16 19.08
C LEU A 178 -1.41 -0.91 19.51
N ARG A 179 -1.69 -0.80 20.81
CA ARG A 179 -3.05 -0.51 21.28
C ARG A 179 -3.57 0.82 20.74
N GLN A 180 -2.74 1.86 20.79
CA GLN A 180 -3.12 3.18 20.30
C GLN A 180 -3.31 3.19 18.76
N LEU A 181 -2.46 2.46 18.04
CA LEU A 181 -2.64 2.23 16.60
C LEU A 181 -3.98 1.55 16.30
N VAL A 182 -4.30 0.47 17.01
CA VAL A 182 -5.56 -0.27 16.85
C VAL A 182 -6.77 0.63 17.12
N GLU A 183 -6.72 1.45 18.16
CA GLU A 183 -7.80 2.38 18.51
C GLU A 183 -8.07 3.41 17.40
N VAL A 184 -7.01 3.98 16.80
CA VAL A 184 -7.17 4.91 15.68
C VAL A 184 -7.60 4.18 14.40
N LEU A 185 -7.10 2.97 14.17
CA LEU A 185 -7.46 2.19 12.97
C LEU A 185 -8.89 1.67 13.01
N SER A 186 -9.44 1.38 14.20
CA SER A 186 -10.82 0.92 14.38
C SER A 186 -11.87 2.04 14.38
N SER A 187 -11.47 3.30 14.57
CA SER A 187 -12.34 4.49 14.48
C SER A 187 -12.93 4.73 13.08
#